data_AF-A0A0D0DAA3-F1
#
_entry.id   AF-A0A0D0DAA3-F1
#
_cell.length_a   1.000
_cell.length_b   1.000
_cell.length_c   1.000
_cell.angle_alpha   90.00
_cell.angle_beta   90.00
_cell.angle_gamma   90.00
#
_symmetry.space_group_name_H-M   'P 1'
#
loop_
_entity.id
_entity.type
_entity.pdbx_description
1 polymer ?
#
loop_
_entity_poly.entity_id
_entity_poly.type
_entity_poly.pdbx_seq_one_letter_code
_entity_poly.pdbx_strand_id
1 'polypeptide(L)' 'KFHCELNFIEQCWGCAKCIYWQFHTSTKEADLEQNVCKGLGSVTLELMHKHVL' A
#
# COMPACT_ATOMS: atom_id res chain seq x y z
N LYS A 1 11.12 22.55 -0.07
CA LYS A 1 10.01 21.92 -0.83
C LYS A 1 9.70 20.58 -0.17
N PHE A 2 8.43 20.20 -0.07
CA PHE A 2 8.05 18.88 0.42
C PHE A 2 8.17 17.89 -0.75
N HIS A 3 8.93 16.81 -0.55
CA HIS A 3 9.16 15.74 -1.51
C HIS A 3 8.45 14.49 -0.99
N CYS A 4 7.14 14.39 -1.24
CA CYS A 4 6.32 13.28 -0.75
C CYS A 4 6.77 11.93 -1.32
N GLU A 5 7.40 11.94 -2.49
CA GLU A 5 8.01 10.78 -3.15
C GLU A 5 9.18 10.18 -2.37
N LEU A 6 9.79 10.94 -1.45
CA LEU A 6 10.84 10.48 -0.56
C LEU A 6 10.30 10.04 0.81
N ASN A 7 9.00 10.23 1.06
CA ASN A 7 8.39 9.77 2.30
C ASN A 7 8.19 8.25 2.22
N PHE A 8 8.89 7.55 3.10
CA PHE A 8 8.77 6.12 3.34
C PHE A 8 7.33 5.60 3.37
N ILE A 9 6.44 6.31 4.05
CA ILE A 9 5.04 5.91 4.21
C ILE A 9 4.31 5.98 2.87
N GLU A 10 4.58 6.99 2.04
CA GLU A 10 3.96 7.15 0.72
C GLU A 10 4.43 6.06 -0.25
N GLN A 11 5.68 5.63 -0.16
CA GLN A 11 6.22 4.53 -0.97
C GLN A 11 5.57 3.19 -0.58
N CYS A 12 5.43 2.91 0.73
CA CYS A 12 4.69 1.75 1.22
C CYS A 12 3.22 1.77 0.78
N TRP A 13 2.58 2.94 0.86
CA TRP A 13 1.20 3.13 0.41
C TRP A 13 1.06 2.94 -1.11
N GLY A 14 2.06 3.36 -1.89
CA GLY A 14 2.16 3.08 -3.32
C GLY A 14 2.12 1.59 -3.63
N CYS A 15 2.97 0.79 -2.97
CA CYS A 15 2.98 -0.67 -3.13
C CYS A 15 1.64 -1.31 -2.73
N ALA A 16 1.08 -0.92 -1.59
CA ALA A 16 -0.21 -1.43 -1.14
C ALA A 16 -1.34 -1.13 -2.14
N LYS A 17 -1.36 0.08 -2.71
CA LYS A 17 -2.33 0.46 -3.76
C LYS A 17 -2.17 -0.35 -5.05
N CYS A 18 -0.94 -0.65 -5.46
CA CYS A 18 -0.70 -1.50 -6.65
C CYS A 18 -1.29 -2.90 -6.49
N ILE A 19 -1.26 -3.47 -5.28
CA ILE A 19 -1.88 -4.76 -4.98
C ILE A 19 -3.40 -4.62 -4.85
N TYR A 20 -3.86 -3.56 -4.21
CA TYR A 20 -5.28 -3.24 -4.11
C TYR A 20 -5.97 -3.20 -5.49
N TRP A 21 -5.34 -2.59 -6.49
CA TRP A 21 -5.86 -2.51 -7.87
C TRP A 21 -5.94 -3.85 -8.61
N GLN A 22 -5.30 -4.90 -8.11
CA GLN A 22 -5.43 -6.24 -8.69
C GLN A 22 -6.69 -6.96 -8.21
N PHE A 23 -7.33 -6.49 -7.13
CA PHE A 23 -8.60 -7.04 -6.69
C PHE A 23 -9.76 -6.53 -7.55
N HIS A 24 -10.82 -7.35 -7.62
CA HIS A 24 -12.04 -6.96 -8.31
C HIS A 24 -12.66 -5.73 -7.65
N THR A 25 -13.20 -4.82 -8.47
CA THR A 25 -13.95 -3.68 -7.97
C THR A 25 -15.18 -4.16 -7.21
N SER A 26 -15.37 -3.64 -5.99
CA SER A 26 -16.56 -3.87 -5.18
C SER A 26 -17.16 -2.54 -4.74
N THR A 27 -18.46 -2.53 -4.49
CA THR A 27 -19.19 -1.40 -3.89
C THR A 27 -19.48 -1.62 -2.41
N LYS A 28 -19.18 -2.82 -1.87
CA LYS A 28 -19.40 -3.15 -0.47
C LYS A 28 -18.19 -2.74 0.36
N GLU A 29 -18.43 -1.95 1.39
CA GLU A 29 -17.39 -1.49 2.32
C GLU A 29 -16.56 -2.63 2.91
N ALA A 30 -17.18 -3.74 3.29
CA ALA A 30 -16.48 -4.90 3.84
C ALA A 30 -15.47 -5.52 2.86
N ASP A 31 -15.80 -5.58 1.56
CA ASP A 31 -14.89 -6.08 0.53
C ASP A 31 -13.74 -5.10 0.30
N LEU A 32 -14.03 -3.80 0.33
CA LEU A 32 -13.03 -2.74 0.21
C LEU A 32 -12.05 -2.76 1.37
N GLU A 33 -12.54 -2.89 2.61
CA GLU A 33 -11.72 -3.02 3.82
C GLU A 33 -10.82 -4.25 3.72
N GLN A 34 -11.38 -5.41 3.35
CA GLN A 34 -10.60 -6.63 3.19
C GLN A 34 -9.50 -6.48 2.12
N ASN A 35 -9.80 -5.82 1.01
CA ASN A 35 -8.84 -5.56 -0.07
C ASN A 35 -7.73 -4.60 0.39
N VAL A 36 -8.06 -3.57 1.19
CA VAL A 36 -7.08 -2.68 1.81
C VAL A 36 -6.19 -3.46 2.78
N CYS A 37 -6.76 -4.29 3.66
CA CYS A 37 -5.98 -5.13 4.58
C CYS A 37 -5.04 -6.08 3.84
N LYS A 38 -5.48 -6.69 2.74
CA LYS A 38 -4.63 -7.53 1.89
C LYS A 38 -3.52 -6.73 1.20
N GLY A 39 -3.84 -5.55 0.69
CA GLY A 39 -2.85 -4.64 0.08
C GLY A 39 -1.78 -4.21 1.10
N LEU A 40 -2.20 -3.82 2.31
CA LEU A 40 -1.28 -3.46 3.39
C LEU A 40 -0.43 -4.64 3.86
N GLY A 41 -1.03 -5.84 3.99
CA GLY A 41 -0.32 -7.06 4.38
C GLY A 41 0.71 -7.55 3.36
N SER A 42 0.67 -7.04 2.13
CA SER A 42 1.68 -7.34 1.10
C SER A 42 2.97 -6.51 1.25
N VAL A 43 2.95 -5.45 2.05
CA VAL A 43 4.13 -4.61 2.31
C VAL A 43 5.06 -5.35 3.28
N THR A 44 6.15 -5.91 2.75
CA THR A 44 7.11 -6.68 3.54
C THR A 44 8.07 -5.77 4.32
N LEU A 45 8.62 -6.28 5.44
CA LEU A 45 9.66 -5.57 6.20
C LEU A 45 10.91 -5.26 5.35
N GLU A 46 11.22 -6.09 4.36
CA GLU A 46 12.32 -5.84 3.43
C GLU A 46 12.05 -4.59 2.58
N LEU A 47 10.82 -4.45 2.06
CA LEU A 47 10.39 -3.23 1.37
C LEU A 47 10.45 -2.03 2.32
N MET A 48 10.13 -2.23 3.60
CA MET A 48 10.23 -1.18 4.60
C MET A 48 11.67 -0.70 4.81
N HIS A 49 12.60 -1.64 4.99
CA HIS A 49 14.01 -1.34 5.25
C HIS A 49 14.72 -0.71 4.04
N LYS A 50 14.32 -1.03 2.81
CA LYS A 50 14.90 -0.46 1.58
C LYS A 50 14.75 1.06 1.48
N HIS A 51 13.74 1.63 2.12
CA HIS A 51 13.36 3.03 1.95
C HIS A 51 13.67 3.89 3.19
N VAL A 52 14.16 3.28 4.28
CA VAL A 52 14.61 3.97 5.51
C VAL A 52 16.13 4.18 5.52
N LEU A 53 16.88 3.55 4.61
CA LEU A 53 18.34 3.68 4.45
C LEU A 53 18.71 4.57 3.26
#